data_AF-A0A2V5SCP7-F1
#
_entry.id   AF-A0A2V5SCP7-F1
#
_cell.length_a   1.000
_cell.length_b   1.000
_cell.length_c   1.000
_cell.angle_alpha   90.00
_cell.angle_beta   90.00
_cell.angle_gamma   90.00
#
_symmetry.space_group_name_H-M   'P 1'
#
loop_
_entity.id
_entity.type
_entity.pdbx_description
1 polymer ?
#
loop_
_entity_poly.entity_id
_entity_poly.type
_entity_poly.pdbx_seq_one_letter_code
_entity_poly.pdbx_strand_id
1 'polypeptide(L)'
;MQPFLTANWRYLAMLNYVVDARLLTPLVPCGTEIDFENGETFLSVVGFLFLHTRLLGLPIPLHRDFEEVNLRFYVRRKSADTWRRGVVFIRELVPRRAIALVARACYGENYVALPMKHEIEHADSSLKTEYSWRRGRKWESLKMSATGQPQSIPAGSHA
;
A
#
# COMPACT_ATOMS: atom_id res chain seq x y z
N MET A 1 4.52 16.49 -19.20
CA MET A 1 3.27 15.85 -18.73
C MET A 1 3.07 16.22 -17.28
N GLN A 2 1.88 16.69 -16.89
CA GLN A 2 1.60 16.89 -15.47
C GLN A 2 1.30 15.53 -14.82
N PRO A 3 1.85 15.25 -13.63
CA PRO A 3 1.55 14.02 -12.92
C PRO A 3 0.06 13.99 -12.55
N PHE A 4 -0.59 12.86 -12.83
CA PHE A 4 -2.02 12.67 -12.57
C PHE A 4 -2.34 12.75 -11.08
N LEU A 5 -1.54 12.09 -10.25
CA LEU A 5 -1.63 12.10 -8.79
C LEU A 5 -0.24 12.42 -8.21
N THR A 6 -0.17 13.32 -7.23
CA THR A 6 1.04 13.56 -6.43
C THR A 6 0.69 13.52 -4.96
N ALA A 7 1.49 12.81 -4.15
CA ALA A 7 1.34 12.71 -2.72
C ALA A 7 2.68 12.35 -2.08
N ASN A 8 2.85 12.68 -0.80
CA ASN A 8 3.98 12.25 0.01
C ASN A 8 3.54 11.03 0.82
N TRP A 9 4.25 9.91 0.65
CA TRP A 9 4.04 8.73 1.48
C TRP A 9 4.95 8.80 2.69
N ARG A 10 4.37 8.72 3.89
CA ARG A 10 5.13 8.73 5.16
C ARG A 10 4.71 7.58 6.06
N TYR A 11 5.63 7.19 6.94
CA TYR A 11 5.37 6.22 8.01
C TYR A 11 4.94 4.84 7.51
N LEU A 12 5.66 4.32 6.51
CA LEU A 12 5.36 3.01 5.92
C LEU A 12 5.58 1.90 6.95
N ALA A 13 4.49 1.19 7.27
CA ALA A 13 4.49 -0.07 8.00
C ALA A 13 4.26 -1.20 7.00
N MET A 14 5.26 -2.03 6.73
CA MET A 14 5.19 -3.10 5.75
C MET A 14 5.42 -4.46 6.41
N LEU A 15 4.45 -5.36 6.28
CA LEU A 15 4.56 -6.75 6.69
C LEU A 15 4.52 -7.63 5.45
N ASN A 16 5.58 -8.39 5.20
CA ASN A 16 5.67 -9.33 4.08
C ASN A 16 5.50 -10.76 4.61
N TYR A 17 4.60 -11.52 4.00
CA TYR A 17 4.35 -12.92 4.33
C TYR A 17 4.66 -13.79 3.13
N VAL A 18 5.50 -14.81 3.32
CA VAL A 18 5.64 -15.89 2.34
C VAL A 18 4.33 -16.66 2.29
N VAL A 19 3.78 -16.85 1.10
CA VAL A 19 2.49 -17.54 0.90
C VAL A 19 2.59 -18.58 -0.20
N ASP A 20 1.70 -19.57 -0.13
CA ASP A 20 1.53 -20.52 -1.22
C ASP A 20 0.96 -19.82 -2.45
N ALA A 21 1.67 -19.92 -3.58
CA ALA A 21 1.27 -19.32 -4.86
C ALA A 21 -0.12 -19.76 -5.32
N ARG A 22 -0.62 -20.93 -4.89
CA ARG A 22 -1.99 -21.41 -5.17
C ARG A 22 -3.06 -20.48 -4.63
N LEU A 23 -2.79 -19.74 -3.55
CA LEU A 23 -3.71 -18.74 -3.01
C LEU A 23 -3.81 -17.49 -3.90
N LEU A 24 -2.72 -17.16 -4.60
CA LEU A 24 -2.61 -15.95 -5.44
C LEU A 24 -3.03 -16.21 -6.89
N THR A 25 -2.82 -17.43 -7.39
CA THR A 25 -3.07 -17.84 -8.78
C THR A 25 -4.43 -17.37 -9.33
N PRO A 26 -5.56 -17.50 -8.60
CA PRO A 26 -6.87 -17.07 -9.10
C PRO A 26 -7.01 -15.54 -9.24
N LEU A 27 -6.13 -14.76 -8.62
CA LEU A 27 -6.16 -13.31 -8.58
C LEU A 27 -5.16 -12.67 -9.57
N VAL A 28 -4.36 -13.48 -10.28
CA VAL A 28 -3.33 -13.00 -11.21
C VAL A 28 -4.01 -12.40 -12.46
N PRO A 29 -3.75 -11.13 -12.79
CA PRO A 29 -4.28 -10.52 -14.01
C PRO A 29 -3.75 -11.19 -15.28
N CYS A 30 -4.60 -11.23 -16.31
CA CYS A 30 -4.21 -11.76 -17.62
C CYS A 30 -2.97 -11.05 -18.18
N GLY A 31 -2.01 -11.83 -18.68
CA GLY A 31 -0.76 -11.31 -19.24
C GLY A 31 0.30 -10.96 -18.18
N THR A 32 0.10 -11.37 -16.92
CA THR A 32 1.08 -11.29 -15.85
C THR A 32 1.33 -12.65 -15.23
N GLU A 33 2.47 -12.81 -14.58
CA GLU A 33 2.87 -14.00 -13.82
C GLU A 33 3.20 -13.59 -12.38
N ILE A 34 3.01 -14.50 -11.42
CA ILE A 34 3.44 -14.26 -10.04
C ILE A 34 4.95 -13.99 -10.02
N ASP A 35 5.36 -12.93 -9.31
CA ASP A 35 6.79 -12.67 -9.10
C ASP A 35 7.31 -13.57 -7.98
N PHE A 36 8.42 -14.23 -8.27
CA PHE A 36 9.13 -15.09 -7.34
C PHE A 36 10.53 -14.54 -7.10
N GLU A 37 10.90 -14.46 -5.84
CA GLU A 37 12.23 -14.07 -5.38
C GLU A 37 12.79 -15.26 -4.60
N ASN A 38 13.92 -15.81 -5.03
CA ASN A 38 14.53 -17.02 -4.44
C ASN A 38 13.57 -18.21 -4.27
N GLY A 39 12.59 -18.35 -5.18
CA GLY A 39 11.59 -19.42 -5.14
C GLY A 39 10.39 -19.15 -4.23
N GLU A 40 10.37 -18.02 -3.53
CA GLU A 40 9.27 -17.60 -2.67
C GLU A 40 8.44 -16.48 -3.32
N THR A 41 7.16 -16.40 -2.96
CA THR A 41 6.30 -15.27 -3.32
C THR A 41 5.66 -14.68 -2.08
N PHE A 42 5.38 -13.38 -2.13
CA PHE A 42 5.00 -12.60 -0.97
C PHE A 42 3.62 -11.97 -1.12
N LEU A 43 2.87 -12.02 -0.03
CA LEU A 43 1.69 -11.22 0.21
C LEU A 43 2.05 -10.17 1.26
N SER A 44 1.83 -8.90 0.95
CA SER A 44 2.19 -7.78 1.80
C SER A 44 0.97 -7.03 2.30
N VAL A 45 1.00 -6.68 3.59
CA VAL A 45 0.12 -5.68 4.18
C VAL A 45 0.94 -4.43 4.41
N VAL A 46 0.56 -3.32 3.76
CA VAL A 46 1.28 -2.06 3.85
C VAL A 46 0.35 -0.96 4.32
N GLY A 47 0.66 -0.35 5.46
CA GLY A 47 -0.03 0.82 5.99
C GLY A 47 0.84 2.05 5.92
N PHE A 48 0.30 3.18 5.48
CA PHE A 48 1.03 4.45 5.41
C PHE A 48 0.08 5.65 5.35
N LEU A 49 0.65 6.83 5.54
CA LEU A 49 -0.06 8.09 5.33
C LEU A 49 0.21 8.64 3.94
N PHE A 50 -0.86 8.89 3.20
CA PHE A 50 -0.87 9.83 2.10
C PHE A 50 -0.96 11.24 2.67
N LEU A 51 0.01 12.10 2.36
CA LEU A 51 -0.02 13.51 2.72
C LEU A 51 0.07 14.40 1.49
N HIS A 52 -0.59 15.56 1.55
CA HIS A 52 -0.59 16.58 0.51
C HIS A 52 -1.04 16.08 -0.87
N THR A 53 -2.01 15.17 -0.89
CA THR A 53 -2.54 14.58 -2.11
C THR A 53 -3.14 15.65 -3.04
N ARG A 54 -2.68 15.65 -4.30
CA ARG A 54 -3.15 16.51 -5.38
C ARG A 54 -3.47 15.68 -6.62
N LEU A 55 -4.61 15.98 -7.24
CA LEU A 55 -5.06 15.39 -8.50
C LEU A 55 -4.91 16.45 -9.60
N LEU A 56 -4.16 16.14 -10.67
CA LEU A 56 -3.85 17.09 -11.76
C LEU A 56 -3.34 18.44 -11.25
N GLY A 57 -2.56 18.42 -10.17
CA GLY A 57 -2.02 19.62 -9.52
C GLY A 57 -2.97 20.34 -8.55
N LEU A 58 -4.26 20.00 -8.51
CA LEU A 58 -5.24 20.60 -7.60
C LEU A 58 -5.32 19.83 -6.28
N PRO A 59 -5.30 20.50 -5.11
CA PRO A 59 -5.49 19.84 -3.83
C PRO A 59 -6.91 19.26 -3.76
N ILE A 60 -7.05 18.04 -3.24
CA ILE A 60 -8.36 17.43 -3.06
C ILE A 60 -8.95 17.96 -1.73
N PRO A 61 -9.96 18.85 -1.74
CA PRO A 61 -10.45 19.46 -0.50
C PRO A 61 -10.96 18.38 0.45
N LEU A 62 -10.56 18.47 1.73
CA LEU A 62 -10.85 17.50 2.80
C LEU A 62 -10.23 16.09 2.61
N HIS A 63 -9.44 15.84 1.57
CA HIS A 63 -8.89 14.50 1.28
C HIS A 63 -7.39 14.56 0.94
N ARG A 64 -6.70 15.60 1.42
CA ARG A 64 -5.27 15.80 1.18
C ARG A 64 -4.44 14.78 1.97
N ASP A 65 -4.87 14.51 3.19
CA ASP A 65 -4.17 13.68 4.15
C ASP A 65 -5.10 12.54 4.61
N PHE A 66 -4.66 11.29 4.45
CA PHE A 66 -5.45 10.11 4.81
C PHE A 66 -4.58 8.86 5.01
N GLU A 67 -5.09 7.89 5.76
CA GLU A 67 -4.50 6.56 5.91
C GLU A 67 -4.82 5.68 4.71
N GLU A 68 -3.85 4.89 4.27
CA GLU A 68 -4.11 3.77 3.38
C GLU A 68 -3.51 2.50 3.97
N VAL A 69 -4.29 1.42 3.92
CA VAL A 69 -3.79 0.07 4.17
C VAL A 69 -4.09 -0.78 2.96
N ASN A 70 -3.06 -1.28 2.28
CA ASN A 70 -3.21 -2.17 1.15
C ASN A 70 -2.79 -3.60 1.47
N LEU A 71 -3.54 -4.52 0.89
CA LEU A 71 -3.22 -5.93 0.79
C LEU A 71 -2.85 -6.21 -0.66
N ARG A 72 -1.59 -6.53 -0.92
CA ARG A 72 -1.05 -6.67 -2.27
C ARG A 72 -0.12 -7.85 -2.41
N PHE A 73 0.03 -8.35 -3.63
CA PHE A 73 1.07 -9.31 -3.99
C PHE A 73 1.80 -8.86 -5.25
N TYR A 74 2.88 -9.54 -5.59
CA TYR A 74 3.81 -9.12 -6.63
C TYR A 74 3.62 -9.96 -7.90
N VAL A 75 3.61 -9.28 -9.03
CA VAL A 75 3.54 -9.89 -10.36
C VAL A 75 4.63 -9.32 -11.26
N ARG A 76 4.90 -10.01 -12.35
CA ARG A 76 5.77 -9.53 -13.41
C ARG A 76 5.14 -9.79 -14.77
N ARG A 77 5.51 -8.95 -15.72
CA ARG A 77 5.11 -9.09 -17.13
C ARG A 77 6.34 -8.97 -18.01
N LYS A 78 6.45 -9.89 -18.97
CA LYS A 78 7.43 -9.78 -20.04
C LYS A 78 6.97 -8.72 -21.05
N SER A 79 7.80 -7.70 -21.25
CA SER A 79 7.55 -6.62 -22.21
C SER A 79 8.78 -6.45 -23.09
N ALA A 80 8.65 -6.80 -24.37
CA ALA A 80 9.78 -6.99 -25.28
C ALA A 80 10.82 -7.92 -24.62
N ASP A 81 12.04 -7.43 -24.41
CA ASP A 81 13.16 -8.20 -23.82
C ASP A 81 13.38 -7.90 -22.32
N THR A 82 12.46 -7.18 -21.68
CA THR A 82 12.60 -6.81 -20.26
C THR A 82 11.45 -7.34 -19.42
N TRP A 83 11.77 -7.80 -18.22
CA TRP A 83 10.78 -8.07 -17.18
C TRP A 83 10.40 -6.77 -16.49
N ARG A 84 9.10 -6.50 -16.42
CA ARG A 84 8.55 -5.39 -15.64
C ARG A 84 7.85 -5.95 -14.42
N ARG A 85 8.30 -5.54 -13.23
CA ARG A 85 7.63 -5.87 -11.96
C ARG A 85 6.43 -4.96 -11.75
N GLY A 86 5.42 -5.50 -11.11
CA GLY A 86 4.19 -4.82 -10.76
C GLY A 86 3.62 -5.38 -9.46
N VAL A 87 2.60 -4.70 -8.96
CA VAL A 87 1.84 -5.15 -7.79
C VAL A 87 0.39 -5.31 -8.18
N VAL A 88 -0.27 -6.27 -7.54
CA VAL A 88 -1.71 -6.46 -7.65
C VAL A 88 -2.32 -6.17 -6.30
N PHE A 89 -3.21 -5.20 -6.25
CA PHE A 89 -3.95 -4.86 -5.05
C PHE A 89 -5.17 -5.77 -4.93
N ILE A 90 -5.11 -6.70 -3.96
CA ILE A 90 -6.27 -7.52 -3.60
C ILE A 90 -7.33 -6.62 -2.98
N ARG A 91 -6.88 -5.70 -2.11
CA ARG A 91 -7.75 -4.77 -1.41
C ARG A 91 -7.00 -3.55 -0.91
N GLU A 92 -7.66 -2.41 -1.00
CA GLU A 92 -7.15 -1.14 -0.49
C GLU A 92 -8.17 -0.53 0.46
N LEU A 93 -7.74 -0.19 1.67
CA LEU A 93 -8.56 0.40 2.70
C LEU A 93 -8.23 1.88 2.82
N VAL A 94 -9.26 2.72 2.74
CA VAL A 94 -9.14 4.17 2.90
C VAL A 94 -10.24 4.71 3.81
N PRO A 95 -10.03 5.84 4.52
CA PRO A 95 -11.04 6.40 5.44
C PRO A 95 -12.30 6.91 4.73
N ARG A 96 -12.18 7.27 3.45
CA ARG A 96 -13.18 8.12 2.76
C ARG A 96 -13.70 7.52 1.46
N ARG A 97 -15.03 7.45 1.36
CA ARG A 97 -15.75 6.91 0.19
C ARG A 97 -15.46 7.67 -1.11
N ALA A 98 -15.21 8.97 -1.03
CA ALA A 98 -14.90 9.78 -2.22
C ALA A 98 -13.56 9.36 -2.85
N ILE A 99 -12.54 9.05 -2.03
CA ILE A 99 -11.25 8.53 -2.50
C ILE A 99 -11.46 7.17 -3.15
N ALA A 100 -12.16 6.27 -2.46
CA ALA A 100 -12.47 4.94 -2.99
C ALA A 100 -13.26 5.00 -4.32
N LEU A 101 -14.15 5.98 -4.49
CA LEU A 101 -14.92 6.16 -5.72
C LEU A 101 -14.05 6.65 -6.87
N VAL A 102 -13.21 7.66 -6.65
CA VAL A 102 -12.28 8.18 -7.66
C VAL A 102 -11.27 7.10 -8.04
N ALA A 103 -10.71 6.40 -7.06
CA ALA A 103 -9.73 5.34 -7.32
C ALA A 103 -10.34 4.17 -8.09
N ARG A 104 -11.55 3.72 -7.71
CA ARG A 104 -12.28 2.71 -8.48
C ARG A 104 -12.59 3.16 -9.91
N ALA A 105 -12.96 4.43 -10.11
CA ALA A 105 -13.31 4.97 -11.41
C ALA A 105 -12.08 5.16 -12.33
N CYS A 106 -10.92 5.51 -11.76
CA CYS A 106 -9.71 5.80 -12.52
C CYS A 106 -8.76 4.60 -12.68
N TYR A 107 -8.64 3.76 -11.65
CA TYR A 107 -7.67 2.66 -11.59
C TYR A 107 -8.30 1.26 -11.65
N GLY A 108 -9.61 1.14 -11.44
CA GLY A 108 -10.30 -0.15 -11.43
C GLY A 108 -9.98 -1.04 -10.22
N GLU A 109 -9.35 -0.46 -9.20
CA GLU A 109 -8.83 -1.18 -8.03
C GLU A 109 -9.90 -1.38 -6.94
N ASN A 110 -9.73 -2.42 -6.12
CA ASN A 110 -10.69 -2.86 -5.10
C ASN A 110 -10.62 -2.02 -3.81
N TYR A 111 -10.87 -0.72 -3.93
CA TYR A 111 -10.93 0.19 -2.79
C TYR A 111 -12.19 -0.03 -1.96
N VAL A 112 -12.00 -0.12 -0.65
CA VAL A 112 -13.06 -0.17 0.34
C VAL A 112 -12.87 0.93 1.38
N ALA A 113 -13.90 1.77 1.48
CA ALA A 113 -13.92 2.82 2.48
C ALA A 113 -14.38 2.27 3.84
N LEU A 114 -13.54 2.40 4.86
CA LEU A 114 -13.83 2.02 6.25
C LEU A 114 -13.51 3.19 7.18
N PRO A 115 -14.11 3.31 8.37
CA PRO A 115 -13.60 4.22 9.39
C PRO A 115 -12.17 3.81 9.75
N MET A 116 -11.23 4.73 9.62
CA MET A 116 -9.81 4.51 9.91
C MET A 116 -9.27 5.58 10.86
N LYS A 117 -8.17 5.26 11.53
CA LYS A 117 -7.36 6.17 12.34
C LYS A 117 -5.93 5.68 12.36
N HIS A 118 -5.00 6.57 12.66
CA HIS A 118 -3.60 6.22 12.90
C HIS A 118 -3.12 6.76 14.24
N GLU A 119 -2.04 6.18 14.74
CA GLU A 119 -1.29 6.65 15.89
C GLU A 119 0.20 6.58 15.54
N ILE A 120 0.90 7.70 15.69
CA ILE A 120 2.32 7.80 15.37
C ILE A 120 3.00 8.42 16.58
N GLU A 121 3.93 7.68 17.18
CA GLU A 121 4.74 8.14 18.29
C GLU A 121 6.20 8.23 17.85
N HIS A 122 6.80 9.40 18.03
CA HIS A 122 8.24 9.60 17.94
C HIS A 122 8.78 9.94 19.31
N ALA A 123 9.68 9.12 19.83
CA ALA A 123 10.38 9.39 21.07
C ALA A 123 11.85 8.99 20.93
N ASP A 124 12.75 9.96 21.07
CA ASP A 124 14.20 9.82 20.94
C ASP A 124 14.64 9.06 19.68
N SER A 125 14.97 7.77 19.85
CA SER A 125 15.43 6.84 18.81
C SER A 125 14.39 5.76 18.50
N SER A 126 13.12 5.97 18.88
CA SER A 126 12.02 5.04 18.67
C SER A 126 10.92 5.67 17.81
N LEU A 127 10.37 4.85 16.93
CA LEU A 127 9.21 5.16 16.10
C LEU A 127 8.18 4.06 16.30
N LYS A 128 6.97 4.43 16.70
CA LYS A 128 5.80 3.54 16.63
C LYS A 128 4.81 4.09 15.65
N THR A 129 4.26 3.20 14.84
CA THR A 129 3.20 3.50 13.89
C THR A 129 2.10 2.46 14.05
N GLU A 130 0.87 2.92 14.10
CA GLU A 130 -0.32 2.09 14.12
C GLU A 130 -1.34 2.64 13.12
N TYR A 131 -1.88 1.74 12.31
CA TYR A 131 -2.98 2.00 11.39
C TYR A 131 -4.14 1.10 11.77
N SER A 132 -5.27 1.69 12.14
CA SER A 132 -6.46 0.99 12.60
C SER A 132 -7.64 1.23 11.66
N TRP A 133 -8.44 0.20 11.41
CA TRP A 133 -9.70 0.29 10.66
C TRP A 133 -10.81 -0.49 11.33
N ARG A 134 -12.07 -0.07 11.10
CA ARG A 134 -13.25 -0.71 11.69
C ARG A 134 -14.02 -1.52 10.67
N ARG A 135 -14.11 -2.84 10.90
CA ARG A 135 -14.93 -3.79 10.14
C ARG A 135 -16.13 -4.22 10.98
N GLY A 136 -17.31 -3.69 10.64
CA GLY A 136 -18.52 -3.88 11.44
C GLY A 136 -18.37 -3.23 12.82
N ARG A 137 -18.42 -4.04 13.89
CA ARG A 137 -18.20 -3.59 15.28
C ARG A 137 -16.75 -3.76 15.76
N LYS A 138 -15.90 -4.46 15.00
CA LYS A 138 -14.54 -4.80 15.40
C LYS A 138 -13.54 -3.79 14.84
N TRP A 139 -12.61 -3.33 15.69
CA TRP A 139 -11.42 -2.62 15.26
C TRP A 139 -10.29 -3.63 15.02
N GLU A 140 -9.57 -3.42 13.93
CA GLU A 140 -8.41 -4.18 13.51
C GLU A 140 -7.26 -3.20 13.25
N SER A 141 -6.02 -3.66 13.41
CA SER A 141 -4.86 -2.78 13.37
C SER A 141 -3.64 -3.44 12.77
N LEU A 142 -2.84 -2.66 12.06
CA LEU A 142 -1.45 -2.92 11.71
C LEU A 142 -0.58 -2.05 12.60
N LYS A 143 0.40 -2.65 13.30
CA LYS A 143 1.32 -1.92 14.20
C LYS A 143 2.76 -2.26 13.86
N MET A 144 3.64 -1.27 13.89
CA MET A 144 5.07 -1.46 13.75
C MET A 144 5.82 -0.56 14.71
N SER A 145 6.84 -1.11 15.36
CA SER A 145 7.76 -0.38 16.24
C SER A 145 9.17 -0.58 15.72
N ALA A 146 9.91 0.52 15.62
CA ALA A 146 11.31 0.53 15.21
C ALA A 146 12.12 1.33 16.23
N THR A 147 13.38 0.94 16.40
CA THR A 147 14.36 1.65 17.22
C THR A 147 15.67 1.80 16.46
N GLY A 148 16.46 2.82 16.82
CA GLY A 148 17.76 3.09 16.23
C GLY A 148 17.77 4.32 15.32
N GLN A 149 18.88 4.49 14.60
CA GLN A 149 19.08 5.62 13.69
C GLN A 149 18.40 5.37 12.35
N PRO A 150 17.74 6.37 11.74
CA PRO A 150 17.19 6.25 10.40
C PRO A 150 18.27 5.88 9.39
N GLN A 151 17.97 4.92 8.52
CA GLN A 151 18.86 4.49 7.44
C GLN A 151 18.16 4.64 6.10
N SER A 152 18.92 4.98 5.06
CA SER A 152 18.43 4.96 3.70
C SER A 152 18.18 3.51 3.25
N ILE A 153 17.06 3.27 2.58
CA ILE A 153 16.77 1.97 1.98
C ILE A 153 17.75 1.75 0.80
N PRO A 154 18.61 0.73 0.84
CA PRO A 154 19.53 0.45 -0.26
C PRO A 154 18.77 0.11 -1.55
N ALA A 155 19.32 0.47 -2.70
CA ALA A 155 18.78 0.04 -3.99
C ALA A 155 18.74 -1.50 -4.07
N GLY A 156 17.63 -2.05 -4.56
CA GLY A 156 17.41 -3.50 -4.63
C GLY A 156 16.86 -4.14 -3.36
N SER A 157 16.58 -3.35 -2.31
CA SER A 157 15.90 -3.86 -1.11
C SER A 157 14.43 -4.17 -1.39
N HIS A 158 13.90 -5.23 -0.76
CA HIS A 158 12.48 -5.61 -0.83
C HIS A 158 11.62 -4.89 0.23
N ALA A 159 11.99 -3.65 0.55
CA ALA A 159 11.35 -2.79 1.54
C ALA A 159 10.30 -1.85 0.93
#